data_AF-A0A7K8NJK4-F1
#
_entry.id   AF-A0A7K8NJK4-F1
#
_cell.length_a   1.000
_cell.length_b   1.000
_cell.length_c   1.000
_cell.angle_alpha   90.00
_cell.angle_beta   90.00
_cell.angle_gamma   90.00
#
_symmetry.space_group_name_H-M   'P 1'
#
loop_
_entity.id
_entity.type
_entity.pdbx_description
1 polymer ?
#
loop_
_entity_poly.entity_id
_entity_poly.type
_entity_poly.pdbx_seq_one_letter_code
_entity_poly.pdbx_strand_id
1 'polypeptide(L)'
;AKDVTYICPFTGAIRGTLTVTNYRLYFKSMERDPPFVLDASLGVINRVEKIGGASSRGENSYGLEIVCKDIRNLRFAHKPEGRTRRSIFENLMKYAFPVSNNLPLFAFEYKEVFPENGWKVYDPIWEYRRQGIPNESWRLTKINERYELCDTYPAILVVPVNIPDEELKRVASFRSRGRIPVLSWIHPESQATITRCSQPMVGVSGKRSKEDEKYLQAIMDSNAQSHKIFIFDARPSVNAVANKAKGGGYESEDAYQNAELVFLDIHNIHVMRESLRKLKEIVYPNIEETHWLSNLESTHWLEHIKLILAGALRIADKVESGKTSVVVHCSDGWDRTAQLTSLSLLMLDGYYRTIRGFEVLVEKEWLSFGHRFQLRVGHGDKNHADADRSPVFLQFIDCVWQMTRQFPTAFEFNEYFLITILDHLYSCLFGTFLCSSEQQRVKESLPKKTVSLWSYINSQLEDFTNPLYVSYSNHVLYPVASMRHLELWVGYYIRWNPRMKPQEPVHNRYKELLAKRAELQKKVEELQREITNRSTSSSERAGSPAQCVTPVQTVV
;
A
#
# COMPACT_ATOMS: atom_id res chain seq x y z
N ALA A 1 27.05 4.53 23.39
CA ALA A 1 28.32 3.78 23.53
C ALA A 1 29.35 4.37 22.57
N LYS A 2 30.50 4.79 23.10
CA LYS A 2 31.64 5.27 22.29
C LYS A 2 32.48 4.08 21.80
N ASP A 3 33.31 4.33 20.80
CA ASP A 3 34.29 3.38 20.24
C ASP A 3 33.68 2.04 19.81
N VAL A 4 32.48 2.09 19.23
CA VAL A 4 31.83 0.94 18.60
C VAL A 4 32.22 0.90 17.13
N THR A 5 32.53 -0.28 16.60
CA THR A 5 32.87 -0.45 15.18
C THR A 5 31.65 -0.96 14.42
N TYR A 6 31.11 -0.18 13.48
CA TYR A 6 30.16 -0.68 12.51
C TYR A 6 30.91 -1.42 11.39
N ILE A 7 30.48 -2.64 11.07
CA ILE A 7 31.05 -3.45 10.00
C ILE A 7 30.17 -3.25 8.76
N CYS A 8 30.49 -2.22 7.97
CA CYS A 8 29.76 -1.96 6.73
C CYS A 8 30.13 -3.03 5.70
N PRO A 9 29.18 -3.80 5.16
CA PRO A 9 29.51 -4.84 4.18
C PRO A 9 30.07 -4.26 2.87
N PHE A 10 29.84 -2.98 2.59
CA PHE A 10 30.24 -2.33 1.34
C PHE A 10 31.55 -1.54 1.44
N THR A 11 31.86 -1.02 2.63
CA THR A 11 32.97 -0.08 2.80
C THR A 11 33.90 -0.42 3.97
N GLY A 12 33.73 -1.58 4.60
CA GLY A 12 34.58 -2.06 5.68
C GLY A 12 34.21 -1.53 7.06
N ALA A 13 35.11 -1.75 8.01
CA ALA A 13 34.95 -1.38 9.41
C ALA A 13 35.11 0.14 9.60
N ILE A 14 34.23 0.75 10.39
CA ILE A 14 34.25 2.18 10.72
C ILE A 14 33.97 2.32 12.22
N ARG A 15 34.84 3.01 12.95
CA ARG A 15 34.65 3.22 14.40
C ARG A 15 33.91 4.53 14.65
N GLY A 16 33.02 4.53 15.63
CA GLY A 16 32.20 5.70 15.93
C GLY A 16 31.41 5.55 17.22
N THR A 17 30.35 6.35 17.33
CA THR A 17 29.44 6.34 18.48
C THR A 17 28.11 5.73 18.09
N LEU A 18 27.67 4.73 18.86
CA LEU A 18 26.37 4.09 18.74
C LEU A 18 25.42 4.59 19.83
N THR A 19 24.28 5.12 19.43
CA THR A 19 23.25 5.68 20.30
C THR A 19 21.92 4.95 20.06
N VAL A 20 21.24 4.61 21.15
CA VAL A 20 19.89 4.04 21.13
C VAL A 20 18.98 5.05 21.82
N THR A 21 17.89 5.40 21.17
CA THR A 21 16.82 6.23 21.74
C THR A 21 15.58 5.36 21.97
N ASN A 22 14.44 5.95 22.32
CA ASN A 22 13.15 5.26 22.31
C ASN A 22 12.55 5.11 20.88
N TYR A 23 13.15 5.72 19.85
CA TYR A 23 12.67 5.64 18.46
C TYR A 23 13.65 5.01 17.47
N ARG A 24 14.93 5.37 17.55
CA ARG A 24 15.95 5.03 16.55
C ARG A 24 17.24 4.47 17.15
N LEU A 25 17.91 3.65 16.34
CA LEU A 25 19.31 3.30 16.42
C LEU A 25 20.09 4.27 15.54
N TYR A 26 21.04 5.00 16.13
CA TYR A 26 21.84 5.99 15.43
C TYR A 26 23.32 5.71 15.61
N PHE A 27 24.06 5.57 14.53
CA PHE A 27 25.50 5.44 14.53
C PHE A 27 26.12 6.57 13.71
N LYS A 28 27.11 7.25 14.29
CA LYS A 28 27.87 8.32 13.62
C LYS A 28 29.36 8.14 13.83
N SER A 29 30.12 8.30 12.76
CA SER A 29 31.58 8.35 12.77
C SER A 29 32.07 9.61 12.06
N MET A 30 33.03 10.29 12.69
CA MET A 30 33.75 11.43 12.10
C MET A 30 35.05 10.99 11.43
N GLU A 31 35.34 9.68 11.35
CA GLU A 31 36.55 9.15 10.70
C GLU A 31 36.51 9.25 9.17
N ARG A 32 35.38 9.67 8.59
CA ARG A 32 35.19 9.90 7.15
C ARG A 32 34.69 11.31 6.89
N ASP A 33 34.96 11.79 5.69
CA ASP A 33 34.42 13.03 5.15
C ASP A 33 33.64 12.75 3.85
N PRO A 34 32.33 13.01 3.77
CA PRO A 34 31.47 13.45 4.88
C PRO A 34 31.36 12.40 6.01
N PRO A 35 30.95 12.81 7.23
CA PRO A 35 30.76 11.88 8.35
C PRO A 35 29.87 10.70 7.99
N PHE A 36 30.29 9.49 8.36
CA PHE A 36 29.46 8.31 8.15
C PHE A 36 28.29 8.31 9.13
N VAL A 37 27.07 8.22 8.59
CA VAL A 37 25.83 8.17 9.38
C VAL A 37 25.04 6.94 8.99
N LEU A 38 24.59 6.20 10.01
CA LEU A 38 23.61 5.14 9.91
C LEU A 38 22.47 5.45 10.86
N ASP A 39 21.29 5.71 10.31
CA ASP A 39 20.07 5.99 11.04
C ASP A 39 19.01 4.94 10.67
N ALA A 40 18.44 4.28 11.67
CA ALA A 40 17.39 3.29 11.50
C ALA A 40 16.38 3.38 12.65
N SER A 41 15.09 3.46 12.33
CA SER A 41 14.04 3.33 13.35
C SER A 41 14.15 1.97 14.04
N LEU A 42 13.87 1.89 15.34
CA LEU A 42 13.90 0.62 16.06
C LEU A 42 12.80 -0.34 15.60
N GLY A 43 11.70 0.16 15.05
CA GLY A 43 10.60 -0.66 14.54
C GLY A 43 10.96 -1.55 13.33
N VAL A 44 12.04 -1.22 12.60
CA VAL A 44 12.58 -2.12 11.55
C VAL A 44 13.36 -3.30 12.12
N ILE A 45 13.74 -3.28 13.40
CA ILE A 45 14.51 -4.37 14.00
C ILE A 45 13.58 -5.57 14.20
N ASN A 46 13.94 -6.70 13.59
CA ASN A 46 13.23 -7.96 13.74
C ASN A 46 13.85 -8.82 14.85
N ARG A 47 15.18 -8.85 14.95
CA ARG A 47 15.93 -9.63 15.95
C ARG A 47 17.26 -8.97 16.28
N VAL A 48 17.74 -9.15 17.51
CA VAL A 48 19.06 -8.74 17.97
C VAL A 48 19.81 -9.96 18.51
N GLU A 49 21.00 -10.22 18.00
CA GLU A 49 21.83 -11.38 18.36
C GLU A 49 23.18 -10.92 18.93
N LYS A 50 23.69 -11.66 19.91
CA LYS A 50 25.04 -11.46 20.42
C LYS A 50 26.01 -12.28 19.58
N ILE A 51 27.00 -11.61 19.01
CA ILE A 51 28.08 -12.25 18.27
C ILE A 51 29.31 -12.36 19.17
N GLY A 52 29.90 -13.55 19.23
CA GLY A 52 31.08 -13.85 20.04
C GLY A 52 30.86 -13.86 21.55
N GLY A 53 31.88 -14.32 22.28
CA GLY A 53 31.87 -14.52 23.72
C GLY A 53 33.25 -14.33 24.34
N ALA A 54 33.45 -14.87 25.55
CA ALA A 54 34.72 -14.75 26.27
C ALA A 54 35.91 -15.40 25.54
N SER A 55 35.65 -16.37 24.66
CA SER A 55 36.65 -17.09 23.86
C SER A 55 36.92 -16.45 22.49
N SER A 56 36.22 -15.38 22.12
CA SER A 56 36.37 -14.74 20.81
C SER A 56 37.64 -13.89 20.76
N ARG A 57 38.66 -14.38 20.05
CA ARG A 57 39.99 -13.73 19.91
C ARG A 57 40.20 -12.99 18.59
N GLY A 58 39.29 -13.11 17.64
CA GLY A 58 39.39 -12.47 16.32
C GLY A 58 39.08 -10.97 16.37
N GLU A 59 39.66 -10.21 15.44
CA GLU A 59 39.32 -8.79 15.28
C GLU A 59 37.82 -8.63 14.96
N ASN A 60 37.15 -7.68 15.62
CA ASN A 60 35.72 -7.39 15.44
C ASN A 60 34.79 -8.62 15.63
N SER A 61 35.25 -9.65 16.37
CA SER A 61 34.51 -10.91 16.58
C SER A 61 33.54 -10.89 17.77
N TYR A 62 33.61 -9.86 18.62
CA TYR A 62 32.72 -9.66 19.77
C TYR A 62 31.79 -8.48 19.50
N GLY A 63 30.47 -8.71 19.45
CA GLY A 63 29.55 -7.67 19.00
C GLY A 63 28.08 -8.02 19.03
N LEU A 64 27.30 -7.26 18.27
CA LEU A 64 25.87 -7.46 18.04
C LEU A 64 25.59 -7.55 16.55
N GLU A 65 24.62 -8.38 16.19
CA GLU A 65 24.01 -8.42 14.87
C GLU A 65 22.52 -8.12 14.99
N ILE A 66 22.03 -7.23 14.14
CA ILE A 66 20.66 -6.74 14.14
C ILE A 66 20.07 -7.11 12.78
N VAL A 67 19.09 -8.00 12.80
CA VAL A 67 18.36 -8.43 11.61
C VAL A 67 17.18 -7.50 11.42
N CYS A 68 17.13 -6.80 10.28
CA CYS A 68 16.08 -5.82 10.02
C CYS A 68 15.06 -6.31 8.98
N LYS A 69 13.85 -5.72 9.05
CA LYS A 69 12.70 -5.95 8.16
C LYS A 69 12.88 -5.26 6.80
N ASP A 70 13.71 -4.23 6.74
CA ASP A 70 13.97 -3.39 5.57
C ASP A 70 15.09 -3.92 4.66
N ILE A 71 15.23 -5.25 4.53
CA ILE A 71 16.16 -5.91 3.59
C ILE A 71 17.65 -5.64 3.88
N ARG A 72 18.01 -5.54 5.16
CA ARG A 72 19.42 -5.49 5.60
C ARG A 72 19.63 -6.15 6.96
N ASN A 73 20.90 -6.35 7.28
CA ASN A 73 21.39 -6.67 8.63
C ASN A 73 22.48 -5.66 9.00
N LEU A 74 22.53 -5.25 10.27
CA LEU A 74 23.52 -4.32 10.81
C LEU A 74 24.40 -5.04 11.83
N ARG A 75 25.72 -4.96 11.67
CA ARG A 75 26.68 -5.62 12.57
C ARG A 75 27.60 -4.59 13.23
N PHE A 76 27.69 -4.67 14.55
CA PHE A 76 28.50 -3.78 15.37
C PHE A 76 29.44 -4.58 16.26
N ALA A 77 30.74 -4.33 16.18
CA ALA A 77 31.72 -4.87 17.10
C ALA A 77 31.95 -3.93 18.29
N HIS A 78 32.12 -4.53 19.46
CA HIS A 78 32.38 -3.86 20.73
C HIS A 78 33.70 -4.37 21.31
N LYS A 79 34.40 -3.53 22.08
CA LYS A 79 35.53 -4.00 22.89
C LYS A 79 35.00 -4.70 24.16
N PRO A 80 35.45 -5.93 24.49
CA PRO A 80 35.05 -6.62 25.72
C PRO A 80 35.32 -5.78 26.97
N GLU A 81 36.48 -5.11 27.00
CA GLU A 81 36.95 -4.24 28.08
C GLU A 81 36.00 -3.05 28.35
N GLY A 82 35.39 -2.51 27.29
CA GLY A 82 34.51 -1.36 27.38
C GLY A 82 33.14 -1.65 27.99
N ARG A 83 32.79 -2.93 28.20
CA ARG A 83 31.51 -3.40 28.81
C ARG A 83 30.22 -2.80 28.20
N THR A 84 30.29 -2.22 26.99
CA THR A 84 29.17 -1.51 26.35
C THR A 84 28.15 -2.44 25.69
N ARG A 85 28.58 -3.63 25.21
CA ARG A 85 27.73 -4.57 24.47
C ARG A 85 26.46 -4.96 25.25
N ARG A 86 26.61 -5.27 26.54
CA ARG A 86 25.49 -5.69 27.40
C ARG A 86 24.44 -4.59 27.51
N SER A 87 24.88 -3.38 27.85
CA SER A 87 24.00 -2.22 27.98
C SER A 87 23.27 -1.88 26.67
N ILE A 88 23.98 -1.90 25.53
CA ILE A 88 23.35 -1.66 24.22
C ILE A 88 22.35 -2.77 23.87
N PHE A 89 22.72 -4.04 24.09
CA PHE A 89 21.82 -5.17 23.84
C PHE A 89 20.53 -5.06 24.67
N GLU A 90 20.65 -4.80 25.98
CA GLU A 90 19.50 -4.68 26.88
C GLU A 90 18.60 -3.50 26.46
N ASN A 91 19.18 -2.35 26.11
CA ASN A 91 18.42 -1.20 25.61
C ASN A 91 17.75 -1.46 24.25
N LEU A 92 18.44 -2.11 23.32
CA LEU A 92 17.85 -2.51 22.04
C LEU A 92 16.68 -3.47 22.25
N MET A 93 16.86 -4.51 23.07
CA MET A 93 15.80 -5.47 23.38
C MET A 93 14.60 -4.82 24.08
N LYS A 94 14.83 -3.75 24.85
CA LYS A 94 13.79 -2.97 25.51
C LYS A 94 13.02 -2.07 24.54
N TYR A 95 13.72 -1.20 23.81
CA TYR A 95 13.11 -0.12 23.03
C TYR A 95 12.77 -0.51 21.58
N ALA A 96 13.37 -1.56 21.02
CA ALA A 96 12.94 -2.11 19.72
C ALA A 96 11.72 -3.02 19.82
N PHE A 97 11.47 -3.57 21.02
CA PHE A 97 10.32 -4.42 21.28
C PHE A 97 9.45 -3.88 22.42
N PRO A 98 8.96 -2.63 22.33
CA PRO A 98 8.24 -1.98 23.42
C PRO A 98 6.99 -2.77 23.86
N VAL A 99 6.22 -3.34 22.93
CA VAL A 99 5.02 -4.14 23.25
C VAL A 99 5.40 -5.37 24.09
N SER A 100 6.47 -6.08 23.73
CA SER A 100 6.97 -7.21 24.52
C SER A 100 7.55 -6.82 25.90
N ASN A 101 7.77 -5.53 26.14
CA ASN A 101 8.33 -4.99 27.38
C ASN A 101 7.33 -4.07 28.11
N ASN A 102 6.04 -4.11 27.75
CA ASN A 102 4.99 -3.25 28.33
C ASN A 102 5.32 -1.74 28.27
N LEU A 103 5.98 -1.32 27.19
CA LEU A 103 6.25 0.08 26.88
C LEU A 103 5.36 0.54 25.73
N PRO A 104 5.05 1.84 25.64
CA PRO A 104 4.34 2.39 24.50
C PRO A 104 5.19 2.29 23.22
N LEU A 105 4.53 2.14 22.08
CA LEU A 105 5.15 2.40 20.77
C LEU A 105 5.45 3.90 20.65
N PHE A 106 6.52 4.26 19.93
CA PHE A 106 6.96 5.65 19.83
C PHE A 106 5.90 6.60 19.27
N ALA A 107 4.97 6.12 18.43
CA ALA A 107 3.84 6.90 17.94
C ALA A 107 3.00 7.58 19.03
N PHE A 108 2.94 7.01 20.24
CA PHE A 108 2.22 7.60 21.38
C PHE A 108 3.06 8.63 22.16
N GLU A 109 4.38 8.64 21.95
CA GLU A 109 5.32 9.61 22.53
C GLU A 109 5.66 10.75 21.57
N TYR A 110 5.40 10.56 20.27
CA TYR A 110 5.68 11.52 19.23
C TYR A 110 4.69 12.69 19.25
N LYS A 111 5.21 13.92 19.35
CA LYS A 111 4.44 15.16 19.59
C LYS A 111 4.64 16.23 18.52
N GLU A 112 5.23 15.88 17.39
CA GLU A 112 5.36 16.84 16.29
C GLU A 112 3.97 17.21 15.75
N VAL A 113 3.81 18.46 15.35
CA VAL A 113 2.55 19.02 14.87
C VAL A 113 2.75 19.44 13.43
N PHE A 114 1.81 19.05 12.59
CA PHE A 114 1.82 19.37 11.17
C PHE A 114 0.64 20.29 10.82
N PRO A 115 0.78 21.15 9.79
CA PRO A 115 -0.31 21.99 9.30
C PRO A 115 -1.58 21.21 8.95
N GLU A 116 -1.43 20.00 8.40
CA GLU A 116 -2.54 19.12 8.04
C GLU A 116 -2.79 18.02 9.08
N ASN A 117 -4.07 17.70 9.31
CA ASN A 117 -4.47 16.55 10.10
C ASN A 117 -4.82 15.36 9.19
N GLY A 118 -3.86 14.47 9.00
CA GLY A 118 -4.00 13.29 8.15
C GLY A 118 -5.07 12.31 8.61
N TRP A 119 -5.53 12.36 9.87
CA TRP A 119 -6.69 11.56 10.32
C TRP A 119 -8.02 12.02 9.71
N LYS A 120 -8.02 13.13 8.97
CA LYS A 120 -9.18 13.66 8.24
C LYS A 120 -9.13 13.41 6.74
N VAL A 121 -8.10 12.72 6.23
CA VAL A 121 -8.00 12.44 4.79
C VAL A 121 -9.13 11.54 4.29
N TYR A 122 -9.62 10.63 5.14
CA TYR A 122 -10.65 9.68 4.80
C TYR A 122 -11.93 9.93 5.60
N ASP A 123 -13.02 10.16 4.89
CA ASP A 123 -14.38 10.13 5.39
C ASP A 123 -15.17 9.08 4.57
N PRO A 124 -15.63 7.98 5.18
CA PRO A 124 -16.35 6.93 4.46
C PRO A 124 -17.60 7.45 3.72
N ILE A 125 -18.33 8.40 4.32
CA ILE A 125 -19.56 8.93 3.72
C ILE A 125 -19.22 9.78 2.50
N TRP A 126 -18.18 10.61 2.60
CA TRP A 126 -17.72 11.41 1.46
C TRP A 126 -17.21 10.53 0.33
N GLU A 127 -16.43 9.49 0.63
CA GLU A 127 -15.89 8.59 -0.39
C GLU A 127 -16.99 7.83 -1.12
N TYR A 128 -17.99 7.31 -0.41
CA TYR A 128 -19.15 6.69 -1.08
C TYR A 128 -19.97 7.72 -1.88
N ARG A 129 -20.13 8.94 -1.39
CA ARG A 129 -20.80 10.01 -2.15
C ARG A 129 -20.06 10.35 -3.44
N ARG A 130 -18.72 10.38 -3.43
CA ARG A 130 -17.89 10.58 -4.63
C ARG A 130 -18.18 9.52 -5.69
N GLN A 131 -18.47 8.29 -5.27
CA GLN A 131 -18.86 7.18 -6.14
C GLN A 131 -20.36 7.16 -6.49
N GLY A 132 -21.14 8.17 -6.08
CA GLY A 132 -22.58 8.23 -6.34
C GLY A 132 -23.43 7.36 -5.42
N ILE A 133 -22.94 7.01 -4.22
CA ILE A 133 -23.64 6.16 -3.23
C ILE A 133 -24.06 7.00 -2.00
N PRO A 134 -25.26 6.78 -1.43
CA PRO A 134 -26.27 5.80 -1.81
C PRO A 134 -27.00 6.18 -3.11
N ASN A 135 -27.58 5.18 -3.77
CA ASN A 135 -28.42 5.34 -4.95
C ASN A 135 -29.60 4.36 -4.92
N GLU A 136 -30.31 4.22 -6.04
CA GLU A 136 -31.48 3.35 -6.16
C GLU A 136 -31.16 1.86 -6.00
N SER A 137 -29.89 1.44 -6.13
CA SER A 137 -29.47 0.03 -6.06
C SER A 137 -28.69 -0.29 -4.78
N TRP A 138 -28.03 0.70 -4.17
CA TRP A 138 -27.13 0.51 -3.04
C TRP A 138 -27.42 1.49 -1.91
N ARG A 139 -27.50 0.96 -0.67
CA ARG A 139 -27.74 1.74 0.55
C ARG A 139 -26.57 1.65 1.52
N LEU A 140 -26.39 2.70 2.32
CA LEU A 140 -25.56 2.63 3.52
C LEU A 140 -26.35 1.95 4.65
N THR A 141 -25.73 1.01 5.34
CA THR A 141 -26.26 0.45 6.59
C THR A 141 -25.39 0.85 7.78
N LYS A 142 -26.05 1.06 8.91
CA LYS A 142 -25.42 1.32 10.22
C LYS A 142 -25.43 0.09 11.13
N ILE A 143 -25.82 -1.08 10.61
CA ILE A 143 -25.86 -2.32 11.40
C ILE A 143 -24.51 -2.65 12.06
N ASN A 144 -23.40 -2.18 11.47
CA ASN A 144 -22.05 -2.40 11.99
C ASN A 144 -21.46 -1.16 12.70
N GLU A 145 -22.25 -0.13 13.03
CA GLU A 145 -21.76 1.11 13.65
C GLU A 145 -21.04 0.84 15.00
N ARG A 146 -21.45 -0.22 15.70
CA ARG A 146 -20.85 -0.73 16.94
C ARG A 146 -19.98 -1.96 16.74
N TYR A 147 -19.72 -2.33 15.48
CA TYR A 147 -18.91 -3.49 15.10
C TYR A 147 -19.49 -4.84 15.53
N GLU A 148 -20.82 -4.92 15.72
CA GLU A 148 -21.52 -6.11 16.21
C GLU A 148 -21.78 -7.14 15.09
N LEU A 149 -21.93 -6.69 13.84
CA LEU A 149 -22.08 -7.58 12.69
C LEU A 149 -20.73 -8.23 12.32
N CYS A 150 -19.67 -7.41 12.29
CA CYS A 150 -18.30 -7.84 12.00
C CYS A 150 -17.29 -6.87 12.61
N ASP A 151 -16.52 -7.36 13.58
CA ASP A 151 -15.53 -6.60 14.38
C ASP A 151 -14.24 -6.21 13.62
N THR A 152 -14.07 -6.77 12.42
CA THR A 152 -12.93 -6.51 11.53
C THR A 152 -13.33 -5.74 10.27
N TYR A 153 -14.58 -5.30 10.16
CA TYR A 153 -15.09 -4.44 9.10
C TYR A 153 -15.25 -2.99 9.59
N PRO A 154 -15.40 -2.04 8.67
CA PRO A 154 -15.70 -0.66 9.04
C PRO A 154 -17.09 -0.51 9.64
N ALA A 155 -17.30 0.59 10.36
CA ALA A 155 -18.56 0.94 11.00
C ALA A 155 -19.71 1.15 9.99
N ILE A 156 -19.38 1.70 8.82
CA ILE A 156 -20.33 1.97 7.72
C ILE A 156 -20.10 0.95 6.60
N LEU A 157 -21.16 0.25 6.22
CA LEU A 157 -21.14 -0.71 5.12
C LEU A 157 -22.13 -0.30 4.03
N VAL A 158 -21.80 -0.61 2.78
CA VAL A 158 -22.70 -0.41 1.64
C VAL A 158 -23.12 -1.77 1.08
N VAL A 159 -24.44 -1.94 0.97
CA VAL A 159 -25.11 -3.21 0.66
C VAL A 159 -26.25 -2.97 -0.34
N PRO A 160 -26.76 -4.00 -1.05
CA PRO A 160 -27.89 -3.83 -1.95
C PRO A 160 -29.13 -3.27 -1.23
N VAL A 161 -29.85 -2.37 -1.89
CA VAL A 161 -30.98 -1.61 -1.31
C VAL A 161 -32.09 -2.53 -0.79
N ASN A 162 -32.32 -3.65 -1.48
CA ASN A 162 -33.42 -4.59 -1.25
C ASN A 162 -33.09 -5.66 -0.19
N ILE A 163 -31.89 -5.65 0.38
CA ILE A 163 -31.51 -6.56 1.46
C ILE A 163 -31.67 -5.84 2.81
N PRO A 164 -32.57 -6.29 3.70
CA PRO A 164 -32.73 -5.70 5.03
C PRO A 164 -31.61 -6.15 6.00
N ASP A 165 -31.41 -5.37 7.06
CA ASP A 165 -30.35 -5.61 8.05
C ASP A 165 -30.44 -6.99 8.75
N GLU A 166 -31.65 -7.51 8.97
CA GLU A 166 -31.82 -8.87 9.54
C GLU A 166 -31.32 -9.98 8.61
N GLU A 167 -31.41 -9.79 7.29
CA GLU A 167 -30.82 -10.74 6.33
C GLU A 167 -29.29 -10.65 6.35
N LEU A 168 -28.72 -9.46 6.54
CA LEU A 168 -27.26 -9.28 6.67
C LEU A 168 -26.68 -10.12 7.83
N LYS A 169 -27.39 -10.22 8.96
CA LYS A 169 -26.98 -11.06 10.10
C LYS A 169 -26.90 -12.54 9.71
N ARG A 170 -27.82 -13.02 8.87
CA ARG A 170 -27.83 -14.41 8.38
C ARG A 170 -26.70 -14.65 7.39
N VAL A 171 -26.46 -13.72 6.46
CA VAL A 171 -25.30 -13.77 5.56
C VAL A 171 -23.99 -13.77 6.36
N ALA A 172 -23.89 -12.94 7.40
CA ALA A 172 -22.72 -12.90 8.28
C ALA A 172 -22.46 -14.22 9.00
N SER A 173 -23.51 -14.97 9.37
CA SER A 173 -23.33 -16.31 9.95
C SER A 173 -22.74 -17.34 8.97
N PHE A 174 -22.89 -17.12 7.67
CA PHE A 174 -22.38 -17.99 6.62
C PHE A 174 -21.03 -17.54 6.05
N ARG A 175 -20.61 -16.30 6.31
CA ARG A 175 -19.32 -15.76 5.85
C ARG A 175 -18.31 -15.80 6.99
N SER A 176 -17.11 -16.31 6.73
CA SER A 176 -16.08 -16.43 7.76
C SER A 176 -15.85 -15.11 8.50
N ARG A 177 -15.97 -15.12 9.83
CA ARG A 177 -15.82 -13.93 10.70
C ARG A 177 -16.86 -12.83 10.45
N GLY A 178 -18.01 -13.15 9.86
CA GLY A 178 -19.05 -12.16 9.57
C GLY A 178 -18.71 -11.19 8.43
N ARG A 179 -17.65 -11.45 7.67
CA ARG A 179 -17.17 -10.55 6.61
C ARG A 179 -17.99 -10.75 5.33
N ILE A 180 -19.22 -10.25 5.37
CA ILE A 180 -20.19 -10.34 4.27
C ILE A 180 -19.72 -9.58 3.03
N PRO A 181 -20.27 -9.89 1.83
CA PRO A 181 -19.97 -9.11 0.63
C PRO A 181 -20.48 -7.68 0.79
N VAL A 182 -19.60 -6.70 0.68
CA VAL A 182 -19.93 -5.27 0.74
C VAL A 182 -19.25 -4.52 -0.38
N LEU A 183 -19.85 -3.40 -0.81
CA LEU A 183 -19.33 -2.59 -1.90
C LEU A 183 -17.95 -2.01 -1.56
N SER A 184 -17.01 -2.22 -2.48
CA SER A 184 -15.72 -1.53 -2.48
C SER A 184 -15.71 -0.40 -3.51
N TRP A 185 -16.23 -0.66 -4.72
CA TRP A 185 -16.28 0.33 -5.79
C TRP A 185 -17.44 0.08 -6.74
N ILE A 186 -17.97 1.14 -7.36
CA ILE A 186 -19.00 1.09 -8.40
C ILE A 186 -18.56 1.88 -9.62
N HIS A 187 -18.77 1.30 -10.81
CA HIS A 187 -18.45 1.94 -12.07
C HIS A 187 -19.42 3.11 -12.34
N PRO A 188 -18.92 4.32 -12.66
CA PRO A 188 -19.76 5.52 -12.76
C PRO A 188 -20.85 5.40 -13.84
N GLU A 189 -20.55 4.73 -14.96
CA GLU A 189 -21.51 4.57 -16.06
C GLU A 189 -22.30 3.25 -16.00
N SER A 190 -21.63 2.09 -16.03
CA SER A 190 -22.30 0.78 -16.13
C SER A 190 -22.96 0.29 -14.85
N GLN A 191 -22.67 0.90 -13.70
CA GLN A 191 -23.07 0.43 -12.37
C GLN A 191 -22.50 -0.96 -12.00
N ALA A 192 -21.55 -1.50 -12.78
CA ALA A 192 -20.83 -2.70 -12.41
C ALA A 192 -20.03 -2.48 -11.12
N THR A 193 -20.12 -3.42 -10.18
CA THR A 193 -19.55 -3.23 -8.84
C THR A 193 -18.42 -4.21 -8.53
N ILE A 194 -17.45 -3.75 -7.75
CA ILE A 194 -16.51 -4.60 -7.03
C ILE A 194 -17.00 -4.71 -5.59
N THR A 195 -17.37 -5.91 -5.16
CA THR A 195 -17.69 -6.23 -3.77
C THR A 195 -16.64 -7.14 -3.16
N ARG A 196 -16.47 -7.11 -1.84
CA ARG A 196 -15.45 -7.89 -1.13
C ARG A 196 -16.01 -8.62 0.09
N CYS A 197 -15.51 -9.84 0.33
CA CYS A 197 -15.88 -10.68 1.48
C CYS A 197 -14.79 -11.66 1.91
N SER A 198 -15.08 -12.45 2.94
CA SER A 198 -14.41 -13.71 3.24
C SER A 198 -15.04 -14.90 2.52
N GLN A 199 -14.39 -16.06 2.59
CA GLN A 199 -14.96 -17.32 2.10
C GLN A 199 -16.32 -17.67 2.73
N PRO A 200 -17.18 -18.40 2.00
CA PRO A 200 -18.38 -19.01 2.56
C PRO A 200 -18.05 -20.21 3.46
N MET A 201 -18.89 -20.48 4.46
CA MET A 201 -18.76 -21.56 5.45
C MET A 201 -19.47 -22.84 5.00
N VAL A 202 -19.12 -23.31 3.79
CA VAL A 202 -19.74 -24.47 3.12
C VAL A 202 -19.43 -25.78 3.85
N GLY A 203 -18.16 -25.97 4.22
CA GLY A 203 -17.65 -27.18 4.84
C GLY A 203 -17.75 -28.44 3.98
N VAL A 204 -17.37 -29.58 4.58
CA VAL A 204 -17.41 -30.90 3.92
C VAL A 204 -18.82 -31.34 3.55
N SER A 205 -19.82 -30.94 4.34
CA SER A 205 -21.23 -31.30 4.15
C SER A 205 -21.92 -30.52 3.03
N GLY A 206 -21.24 -29.58 2.37
CA GLY A 206 -21.85 -28.80 1.29
C GLY A 206 -22.96 -27.87 1.78
N LYS A 207 -22.81 -27.26 2.96
CA LYS A 207 -23.81 -26.35 3.51
C LYS A 207 -24.02 -25.15 2.58
N ARG A 208 -25.26 -24.71 2.50
CA ARG A 208 -25.73 -23.58 1.70
C ARG A 208 -26.40 -22.56 2.61
N SER A 209 -26.45 -21.31 2.16
CA SER A 209 -27.24 -20.26 2.80
C SER A 209 -28.13 -19.62 1.75
N LYS A 210 -29.44 -19.78 1.92
CA LYS A 210 -30.44 -19.15 1.05
C LYS A 210 -30.28 -17.64 1.03
N GLU A 211 -29.95 -17.05 2.17
CA GLU A 211 -29.71 -15.63 2.31
C GLU A 211 -28.44 -15.18 1.59
N ASP A 212 -27.33 -15.92 1.65
CA ASP A 212 -26.10 -15.58 0.92
C ASP A 212 -26.28 -15.72 -0.59
N GLU A 213 -26.97 -16.77 -1.06
CA GLU A 213 -27.32 -16.96 -2.47
C GLU A 213 -28.20 -15.81 -2.98
N LYS A 214 -29.26 -15.46 -2.23
CA LYS A 214 -30.11 -14.29 -2.52
C LYS A 214 -29.30 -12.99 -2.50
N TYR A 215 -28.34 -12.86 -1.60
CA TYR A 215 -27.51 -11.68 -1.48
C TYR A 215 -26.65 -11.47 -2.74
N LEU A 216 -26.00 -12.53 -3.23
CA LEU A 216 -25.21 -12.48 -4.47
C LEU A 216 -26.10 -12.23 -5.69
N GLN A 217 -27.31 -12.79 -5.70
CA GLN A 217 -28.32 -12.48 -6.71
C GLN A 217 -28.69 -10.98 -6.69
N ALA A 218 -28.91 -10.39 -5.51
CA ALA A 218 -29.22 -8.96 -5.40
C ALA A 218 -28.07 -8.04 -5.87
N ILE A 219 -26.81 -8.45 -5.69
CA ILE A 219 -25.65 -7.74 -6.26
C ILE A 219 -25.70 -7.78 -7.79
N MET A 220 -26.03 -8.94 -8.37
CA MET A 220 -26.17 -9.08 -9.81
C MET A 220 -27.33 -8.24 -10.35
N ASP A 221 -28.50 -8.30 -9.71
CA ASP A 221 -29.71 -7.55 -10.09
C ASP A 221 -29.51 -6.02 -9.98
N SER A 222 -28.53 -5.58 -9.19
CA SER A 222 -28.13 -4.17 -9.08
C SER A 222 -27.36 -3.65 -10.31
N ASN A 223 -26.98 -4.53 -11.24
CA ASN A 223 -26.34 -4.19 -12.49
C ASN A 223 -27.20 -4.63 -13.69
N ALA A 224 -27.85 -3.67 -14.34
CA ALA A 224 -28.75 -3.92 -15.46
C ALA A 224 -28.04 -4.46 -16.73
N GLN A 225 -26.72 -4.39 -16.81
CA GLN A 225 -25.95 -4.73 -18.01
C GLN A 225 -25.50 -6.19 -18.07
N SER A 226 -25.66 -6.98 -17.00
CA SER A 226 -25.17 -8.36 -16.96
C SER A 226 -26.11 -9.34 -16.29
N HIS A 227 -26.29 -10.52 -16.91
CA HIS A 227 -27.09 -11.62 -16.36
C HIS A 227 -26.24 -12.64 -15.58
N LYS A 228 -24.97 -12.34 -15.31
CA LYS A 228 -24.07 -13.16 -14.50
C LYS A 228 -23.25 -12.27 -13.57
N ILE A 229 -22.75 -12.87 -12.49
CA ILE A 229 -21.77 -12.26 -11.59
C ILE A 229 -20.49 -13.11 -11.58
N PHE A 230 -19.32 -12.49 -11.47
CA PHE A 230 -18.06 -13.23 -11.36
C PHE A 230 -17.59 -13.24 -9.90
N ILE A 231 -17.14 -14.40 -9.43
CA ILE A 231 -16.54 -14.56 -8.11
C ILE A 231 -15.06 -14.86 -8.32
N PHE A 232 -14.20 -13.97 -7.86
CA PHE A 232 -12.75 -14.14 -7.89
C PHE A 232 -12.26 -14.59 -6.52
N ASP A 233 -11.98 -15.88 -6.38
CA ASP A 233 -11.27 -16.41 -5.23
C ASP A 233 -9.76 -16.28 -5.45
N ALA A 234 -9.11 -15.48 -4.61
CA ALA A 234 -7.69 -15.24 -4.73
C ALA A 234 -6.82 -16.51 -4.62
N ARG A 235 -7.34 -17.57 -4.02
CA ARG A 235 -6.57 -18.77 -3.66
C ARG A 235 -6.31 -19.66 -4.88
N PRO A 236 -5.26 -20.50 -4.83
CA PRO A 236 -5.22 -21.71 -5.63
C PRO A 236 -6.39 -22.63 -5.29
N SER A 237 -6.92 -23.32 -6.29
CA SER A 237 -8.05 -24.26 -6.13
C SER A 237 -7.79 -25.28 -5.01
N VAL A 238 -6.58 -25.87 -4.97
CA VAL A 238 -6.19 -26.84 -3.92
C VAL A 238 -6.30 -26.25 -2.50
N ASN A 239 -6.00 -24.97 -2.34
CA ASN A 239 -6.09 -24.29 -1.05
C ASN A 239 -7.55 -24.00 -0.68
N ALA A 240 -8.40 -23.69 -1.66
CA ALA A 240 -9.84 -23.51 -1.45
C ALA A 240 -10.51 -24.84 -1.03
N VAL A 241 -10.15 -25.95 -1.68
CA VAL A 241 -10.58 -27.31 -1.29
C VAL A 241 -10.09 -27.66 0.12
N ALA A 242 -8.83 -27.37 0.46
CA ALA A 242 -8.32 -27.59 1.81
C ALA A 242 -9.05 -26.75 2.88
N ASN A 243 -9.53 -25.55 2.55
CA ASN A 243 -10.37 -24.76 3.44
C ASN A 243 -11.79 -25.34 3.57
N LYS A 244 -12.35 -25.91 2.48
CA LYS A 244 -13.63 -26.64 2.51
C LYS A 244 -13.58 -27.78 3.53
N ALA A 245 -12.48 -28.53 3.57
CA ALA A 245 -12.24 -29.57 4.57
C ALA A 245 -12.22 -29.06 6.02
N LYS A 246 -11.89 -27.77 6.24
CA LYS A 246 -11.83 -27.12 7.55
C LYS A 246 -13.09 -26.31 7.91
N GLY A 247 -14.17 -26.44 7.14
CA GLY A 247 -15.43 -25.74 7.38
C GLY A 247 -15.66 -24.47 6.56
N GLY A 248 -14.64 -23.96 5.86
CA GLY A 248 -14.77 -22.88 4.88
C GLY A 248 -15.23 -23.42 3.52
N GLY A 249 -14.71 -22.87 2.43
CA GLY A 249 -14.97 -23.37 1.09
C GLY A 249 -15.07 -22.26 0.05
N TYR A 250 -15.84 -22.51 -1.00
CA TYR A 250 -16.10 -21.63 -2.13
C TYR A 250 -17.50 -21.90 -2.68
N GLU A 251 -18.02 -20.94 -3.43
CA GLU A 251 -19.33 -20.93 -4.07
C GLU A 251 -19.39 -21.96 -5.20
N SER A 252 -20.20 -23.01 -5.05
CA SER A 252 -20.38 -24.04 -6.10
C SER A 252 -21.41 -23.61 -7.16
N GLU A 253 -21.20 -24.05 -8.41
CA GLU A 253 -22.09 -23.76 -9.54
C GLU A 253 -23.56 -24.14 -9.27
N ASP A 254 -23.82 -25.26 -8.60
CA ASP A 254 -25.19 -25.70 -8.25
C ASP A 254 -25.89 -24.76 -7.25
N ALA A 255 -25.12 -24.10 -6.39
CA ALA A 255 -25.64 -23.22 -5.34
C ALA A 255 -25.79 -21.78 -5.84
N TYR A 256 -24.86 -21.33 -6.67
CA TYR A 256 -24.82 -19.97 -7.20
C TYR A 256 -24.91 -20.01 -8.73
N GLN A 257 -26.11 -20.34 -9.23
CA GLN A 257 -26.34 -20.67 -10.65
C GLN A 257 -25.96 -19.56 -11.64
N ASN A 258 -26.08 -18.30 -11.21
CA ASN A 258 -25.75 -17.13 -12.03
C ASN A 258 -24.33 -16.61 -11.76
N ALA A 259 -23.51 -17.34 -11.01
CA ALA A 259 -22.15 -16.95 -10.66
C ALA A 259 -21.10 -17.82 -11.37
N GLU A 260 -20.04 -17.17 -11.87
CA GLU A 260 -18.86 -17.86 -12.41
C GLU A 260 -17.68 -17.69 -11.46
N LEU A 261 -17.20 -18.80 -10.89
CA LEU A 261 -16.09 -18.79 -9.94
C LEU A 261 -14.74 -18.97 -10.66
N VAL A 262 -13.78 -18.13 -10.29
CA VAL A 262 -12.43 -18.11 -10.82
C VAL A 262 -11.40 -18.15 -9.69
N PHE A 263 -10.47 -19.10 -9.74
CA PHE A 263 -9.29 -19.14 -8.88
C PHE A 263 -8.15 -18.32 -9.47
N LEU A 264 -7.45 -17.54 -8.65
CA LEU A 264 -6.34 -16.65 -9.07
C LEU A 264 -4.95 -17.16 -8.67
N ASP A 265 -4.85 -18.31 -8.01
CA ASP A 265 -3.60 -18.99 -7.66
C ASP A 265 -2.62 -18.17 -6.77
N ILE A 266 -3.13 -17.19 -6.02
CA ILE A 266 -2.33 -16.39 -5.09
C ILE A 266 -2.16 -17.11 -3.74
N HIS A 267 -0.92 -17.49 -3.48
CA HIS A 267 -0.54 -18.30 -2.32
C HIS A 267 -0.77 -17.59 -0.97
N ASN A 268 -0.70 -18.35 0.12
CA ASN A 268 -0.97 -17.83 1.46
C ASN A 268 0.22 -17.03 2.04
N ILE A 269 0.00 -16.42 3.21
CA ILE A 269 0.97 -15.57 3.90
C ILE A 269 2.33 -16.24 4.20
N HIS A 270 2.36 -17.56 4.37
CA HIS A 270 3.58 -18.30 4.70
C HIS A 270 4.50 -18.43 3.48
N VAL A 271 3.90 -18.68 2.30
CA VAL A 271 4.62 -18.71 1.02
C VAL A 271 5.21 -17.33 0.71
N MET A 272 4.44 -16.27 0.90
CA MET A 272 4.93 -14.90 0.65
C MET A 272 6.07 -14.49 1.60
N ARG A 273 6.00 -14.92 2.87
CA ARG A 273 7.10 -14.70 3.83
C ARG A 273 8.37 -15.42 3.38
N GLU A 274 8.24 -16.67 2.97
CA GLU A 274 9.37 -17.48 2.53
C GLU A 274 10.00 -16.94 1.24
N SER A 275 9.18 -16.46 0.30
CA SER A 275 9.64 -15.80 -0.91
C SER A 275 10.49 -14.55 -0.59
N LEU A 276 10.01 -13.68 0.32
CA LEU A 276 10.80 -12.50 0.74
C LEU A 276 12.08 -12.88 1.48
N ARG A 277 12.07 -13.95 2.29
CA ARG A 277 13.27 -14.43 2.98
C ARG A 277 14.34 -14.80 1.97
N LYS A 278 14.01 -15.60 0.95
CA LYS A 278 14.92 -15.97 -0.14
C LYS A 278 15.39 -14.74 -0.92
N LEU A 279 14.50 -13.79 -1.22
CA LEU A 279 14.89 -12.55 -1.89
C LEU A 279 15.92 -11.77 -1.08
N LYS A 280 15.72 -11.61 0.23
CA LYS A 280 16.68 -10.92 1.11
C LYS A 280 18.08 -11.57 1.05
N GLU A 281 18.15 -12.90 0.98
CA GLU A 281 19.41 -13.65 0.96
C GLU A 281 20.23 -13.41 -0.31
N ILE A 282 19.58 -13.25 -1.47
CA ILE A 282 20.27 -13.06 -2.74
C ILE A 282 20.62 -11.60 -3.03
N VAL A 283 19.95 -10.63 -2.37
CA VAL A 283 20.15 -9.19 -2.61
C VAL A 283 21.03 -8.49 -1.58
N TYR A 284 21.20 -9.05 -0.38
CA TYR A 284 21.97 -8.41 0.69
C TYR A 284 22.89 -9.41 1.43
N PRO A 285 24.17 -9.06 1.66
CA PRO A 285 24.79 -7.78 1.32
C PRO A 285 25.30 -7.69 -0.12
N ASN A 286 25.73 -8.80 -0.71
CA ASN A 286 26.35 -8.81 -2.03
C ASN A 286 25.52 -9.69 -2.97
N ILE A 287 25.34 -9.21 -4.20
CA ILE A 287 24.67 -9.95 -5.26
C ILE A 287 25.71 -10.83 -5.96
N GLU A 288 25.35 -12.09 -6.19
CA GLU A 288 26.11 -12.97 -7.07
C GLU A 288 25.60 -12.77 -8.51
N GLU A 289 26.42 -12.09 -9.32
CA GLU A 289 26.03 -11.61 -10.65
C GLU A 289 25.87 -12.75 -11.68
N THR A 290 26.67 -13.82 -11.57
CA THR A 290 26.70 -14.91 -12.56
C THR A 290 25.36 -15.63 -12.66
N HIS A 291 24.70 -15.82 -11.51
CA HIS A 291 23.44 -16.53 -11.38
C HIS A 291 22.28 -15.61 -10.97
N TRP A 292 22.39 -14.29 -11.17
CA TRP A 292 21.39 -13.32 -10.72
C TRP A 292 19.97 -13.69 -11.13
N LEU A 293 19.73 -13.97 -12.41
CA LEU A 293 18.39 -14.27 -12.94
C LEU A 293 17.82 -15.57 -12.36
N SER A 294 18.61 -16.65 -12.32
CA SER A 294 18.19 -17.94 -11.76
C SER A 294 17.96 -17.86 -10.25
N ASN A 295 18.81 -17.11 -9.54
CA ASN A 295 18.65 -16.88 -8.10
C ASN A 295 17.36 -16.11 -7.84
N LEU A 296 17.08 -15.04 -8.59
CA LEU A 296 15.84 -14.28 -8.49
C LEU A 296 14.61 -15.14 -8.80
N GLU A 297 14.65 -15.94 -9.86
CA GLU A 297 13.58 -16.88 -10.21
C GLU A 297 13.28 -17.86 -9.06
N SER A 298 14.31 -18.40 -8.41
CA SER A 298 14.18 -19.34 -7.28
C SER A 298 13.50 -18.77 -6.02
N THR A 299 13.42 -17.44 -5.92
CA THR A 299 12.68 -16.76 -4.84
C THR A 299 11.18 -16.77 -5.09
N HIS A 300 10.75 -16.90 -6.35
CA HIS A 300 9.39 -16.71 -6.84
C HIS A 300 8.77 -15.33 -6.53
N TRP A 301 9.56 -14.33 -6.09
CA TRP A 301 9.01 -13.03 -5.70
C TRP A 301 8.25 -12.36 -6.85
N LEU A 302 8.89 -12.22 -8.01
CA LEU A 302 8.26 -11.63 -9.19
C LEU A 302 7.10 -12.47 -9.75
N GLU A 303 7.11 -13.80 -9.59
CA GLU A 303 5.97 -14.64 -9.97
C GLU A 303 4.77 -14.36 -9.05
N HIS A 304 4.99 -14.11 -7.76
CA HIS A 304 3.90 -13.71 -6.86
C HIS A 304 3.37 -12.31 -7.18
N ILE A 305 4.24 -11.33 -7.46
CA ILE A 305 3.84 -9.99 -7.92
C ILE A 305 3.01 -10.09 -9.21
N LYS A 306 3.46 -10.91 -10.17
CA LYS A 306 2.74 -11.21 -11.41
C LYS A 306 1.35 -11.76 -11.16
N LEU A 307 1.19 -12.78 -10.32
CA LEU A 307 -0.12 -13.38 -10.04
C LEU A 307 -1.08 -12.38 -9.37
N ILE A 308 -0.57 -11.53 -8.48
CA ILE A 308 -1.37 -10.48 -7.83
C ILE A 308 -1.85 -9.45 -8.87
N LEU A 309 -0.94 -8.92 -9.70
CA LEU A 309 -1.28 -7.95 -10.75
C LEU A 309 -2.20 -8.56 -11.82
N ALA A 310 -1.96 -9.80 -12.24
CA ALA A 310 -2.80 -10.51 -13.19
C ALA A 310 -4.20 -10.73 -12.62
N GLY A 311 -4.32 -11.09 -11.34
CA GLY A 311 -5.61 -11.21 -10.65
C GLY A 311 -6.38 -9.89 -10.63
N ALA A 312 -5.72 -8.78 -10.28
CA ALA A 312 -6.33 -7.45 -10.30
C ALA A 312 -6.73 -7.02 -11.72
N LEU A 313 -5.91 -7.33 -12.73
CA LEU A 313 -6.23 -7.05 -14.13
C LEU A 313 -7.48 -7.79 -14.59
N ARG A 314 -7.64 -9.07 -14.23
CA ARG A 314 -8.85 -9.85 -14.56
C ARG A 314 -10.11 -9.26 -13.91
N ILE A 315 -10.00 -8.76 -12.68
CA ILE A 315 -11.10 -8.09 -11.96
C ILE A 315 -11.44 -6.78 -12.67
N ALA A 316 -10.44 -5.93 -12.94
CA ALA A 316 -10.64 -4.65 -13.62
C ALA A 316 -11.22 -4.82 -15.03
N ASP A 317 -10.69 -5.76 -15.82
CA ASP A 317 -11.20 -6.07 -17.16
C ASP A 317 -12.65 -6.57 -17.15
N LYS A 318 -13.01 -7.42 -16.17
CA LYS A 318 -14.39 -7.91 -16.05
C LYS A 318 -15.39 -6.78 -15.74
N VAL A 319 -14.97 -5.81 -14.94
CA VAL A 319 -15.78 -4.65 -14.57
C VAL A 319 -15.84 -3.63 -15.71
N GLU A 320 -14.69 -3.30 -16.30
CA GLU A 320 -14.58 -2.28 -17.35
C GLU A 320 -15.02 -2.80 -18.71
N SER A 321 -14.43 -3.87 -19.23
CA SER A 321 -14.74 -4.39 -20.57
C SER A 321 -16.00 -5.25 -20.55
N GLY A 322 -16.13 -6.09 -19.51
CA GLY A 322 -17.26 -7.01 -19.37
C GLY A 322 -18.53 -6.36 -18.83
N LYS A 323 -18.42 -5.15 -18.25
CA LYS A 323 -19.52 -4.45 -17.57
C LYS A 323 -20.24 -5.34 -16.54
N THR A 324 -19.50 -6.28 -15.94
CA THR A 324 -20.02 -7.29 -15.02
C THR A 324 -19.60 -7.01 -13.59
N SER A 325 -20.54 -7.13 -12.65
CA SER A 325 -20.21 -7.05 -11.22
C SER A 325 -19.38 -8.25 -10.78
N VAL A 326 -18.52 -8.02 -9.79
CA VAL A 326 -17.57 -9.00 -9.29
C VAL A 326 -17.58 -9.07 -7.76
N VAL A 327 -17.41 -10.27 -7.23
CA VAL A 327 -17.20 -10.54 -5.80
C VAL A 327 -15.77 -11.03 -5.63
N VAL A 328 -14.98 -10.36 -4.80
CA VAL A 328 -13.58 -10.71 -4.55
C VAL A 328 -13.44 -11.24 -3.12
N HIS A 329 -12.91 -12.45 -2.98
CA HIS A 329 -12.63 -13.02 -1.66
C HIS A 329 -11.38 -13.89 -1.66
N CYS A 330 -11.00 -14.34 -0.46
CA CYS A 330 -9.99 -15.37 -0.25
C CYS A 330 -10.45 -16.23 0.94
N SER A 331 -9.56 -16.61 1.86
CA SER A 331 -9.96 -17.24 3.13
C SER A 331 -10.63 -16.21 4.07
N ASP A 332 -9.84 -15.36 4.73
CA ASP A 332 -10.38 -14.40 5.71
C ASP A 332 -10.80 -13.04 5.09
N GLY A 333 -10.48 -12.76 3.82
CA GLY A 333 -10.95 -11.53 3.15
C GLY A 333 -10.22 -10.23 3.53
N TRP A 334 -9.04 -10.29 4.17
CA TRP A 334 -8.27 -9.11 4.61
C TRP A 334 -6.82 -9.03 4.10
N ASP A 335 -6.31 -10.07 3.42
CA ASP A 335 -4.93 -10.09 2.89
C ASP A 335 -4.98 -9.92 1.35
N ARG A 336 -5.09 -11.04 0.63
CA ARG A 336 -5.15 -11.06 -0.84
C ARG A 336 -6.33 -10.30 -1.41
N THR A 337 -7.48 -10.34 -0.72
CA THR A 337 -8.64 -9.53 -1.11
C THR A 337 -8.33 -8.05 -1.09
N ALA A 338 -7.60 -7.55 -0.07
CA ALA A 338 -7.20 -6.15 -0.02
C ALA A 338 -6.22 -5.79 -1.14
N GLN A 339 -5.27 -6.67 -1.46
CA GLN A 339 -4.38 -6.51 -2.62
C GLN A 339 -5.18 -6.38 -3.92
N LEU A 340 -6.08 -7.32 -4.18
CA LEU A 340 -6.85 -7.40 -5.42
C LEU A 340 -7.81 -6.23 -5.60
N THR A 341 -8.60 -5.89 -4.58
CA THR A 341 -9.53 -4.77 -4.69
C THR A 341 -8.79 -3.46 -4.87
N SER A 342 -7.79 -3.15 -4.03
CA SER A 342 -7.07 -1.88 -4.12
C SER A 342 -6.32 -1.71 -5.44
N LEU A 343 -5.70 -2.76 -5.98
CA LEU A 343 -5.06 -2.70 -7.31
C LEU A 343 -6.07 -2.53 -8.45
N SER A 344 -7.21 -3.21 -8.39
CA SER A 344 -8.27 -3.04 -9.39
C SER A 344 -8.84 -1.63 -9.35
N LEU A 345 -9.04 -1.06 -8.16
CA LEU A 345 -9.48 0.32 -7.96
C LEU A 345 -8.47 1.32 -8.54
N LEU A 346 -7.16 1.10 -8.40
CA LEU A 346 -6.13 1.96 -9.01
C LEU A 346 -6.14 1.90 -10.55
N MET A 347 -6.44 0.72 -11.11
CA MET A 347 -6.58 0.55 -12.55
C MET A 347 -7.81 1.32 -13.06
N LEU A 348 -8.94 1.21 -12.37
CA LEU A 348 -10.24 1.72 -12.82
C LEU A 348 -10.44 3.22 -12.54
N ASP A 349 -10.05 3.71 -11.36
CA ASP A 349 -10.42 5.04 -10.88
C ASP A 349 -9.20 5.95 -10.74
N GLY A 350 -9.16 7.01 -11.56
CA GLY A 350 -8.10 8.01 -11.57
C GLY A 350 -7.96 8.77 -10.24
N TYR A 351 -9.03 8.84 -9.44
CA TYR A 351 -8.97 9.47 -8.12
C TYR A 351 -7.90 8.80 -7.24
N TYR A 352 -7.88 7.46 -7.16
CA TYR A 352 -6.94 6.75 -6.30
C TYR A 352 -5.47 6.83 -6.75
N ARG A 353 -5.21 7.41 -7.93
CA ARG A 353 -3.86 7.67 -8.46
C ARG A 353 -3.32 9.05 -8.08
N THR A 354 -4.14 9.90 -7.48
CA THR A 354 -3.71 11.13 -6.80
C THR A 354 -3.05 10.78 -5.46
N ILE A 355 -2.23 11.68 -4.89
CA ILE A 355 -1.63 11.49 -3.56
C ILE A 355 -2.73 11.25 -2.54
N ARG A 356 -3.67 12.19 -2.38
CA ARG A 356 -4.77 12.07 -1.40
C ARG A 356 -5.69 10.89 -1.69
N GLY A 357 -5.97 10.60 -2.96
CA GLY A 357 -6.78 9.44 -3.32
C GLY A 357 -6.10 8.12 -2.96
N PHE A 358 -4.78 8.02 -3.11
CA PHE A 358 -4.04 6.83 -2.67
C PHE A 358 -4.05 6.68 -1.15
N GLU A 359 -3.94 7.78 -0.42
CA GLU A 359 -4.08 7.79 1.05
C GLU A 359 -5.48 7.28 1.46
N VAL A 360 -6.55 7.78 0.80
CA VAL A 360 -7.92 7.29 0.99
C VAL A 360 -8.04 5.80 0.64
N LEU A 361 -7.41 5.34 -0.44
CA LEU A 361 -7.40 3.93 -0.82
C LEU A 361 -6.81 3.05 0.27
N VAL A 362 -5.70 3.48 0.89
CA VAL A 362 -5.07 2.77 2.01
C VAL A 362 -5.97 2.81 3.25
N GLU A 363 -6.46 3.99 3.65
CA GLU A 363 -7.37 4.14 4.79
C GLU A 363 -8.63 3.28 4.65
N LYS A 364 -9.19 3.21 3.44
CA LYS A 364 -10.37 2.40 3.12
C LYS A 364 -10.03 0.92 2.99
N GLU A 365 -9.37 0.51 1.91
CA GLU A 365 -9.27 -0.90 1.52
C GLU A 365 -8.36 -1.75 2.42
N TRP A 366 -7.48 -1.10 3.18
CA TRP A 366 -6.52 -1.77 4.06
C TRP A 366 -6.82 -1.52 5.53
N LEU A 367 -6.95 -0.27 5.98
CA LEU A 367 -7.08 0.02 7.40
C LEU A 367 -8.51 -0.22 7.91
N SER A 368 -9.52 0.40 7.28
CA SER A 368 -10.91 0.27 7.70
C SER A 368 -11.45 -1.14 7.47
N PHE A 369 -11.04 -1.78 6.36
CA PHE A 369 -11.37 -3.17 6.06
C PHE A 369 -10.54 -4.22 6.82
N GLY A 370 -9.71 -3.81 7.78
CA GLY A 370 -9.15 -4.72 8.78
C GLY A 370 -8.01 -5.61 8.31
N HIS A 371 -7.15 -5.12 7.40
CA HIS A 371 -5.84 -5.74 7.23
C HIS A 371 -5.09 -5.70 8.57
N ARG A 372 -4.56 -6.84 9.01
CA ARG A 372 -4.04 -7.02 10.37
C ARG A 372 -2.60 -6.52 10.51
N PHE A 373 -2.37 -5.23 10.23
CA PHE A 373 -1.02 -4.62 10.18
C PHE A 373 -0.15 -4.95 11.39
N GLN A 374 -0.67 -4.76 12.61
CA GLN A 374 0.04 -5.05 13.86
C GLN A 374 0.58 -6.49 13.88
N LEU A 375 -0.22 -7.46 13.42
CA LEU A 375 0.14 -8.87 13.41
C LEU A 375 1.04 -9.23 12.23
N ARG A 376 0.74 -8.73 11.03
CA ARG A 376 1.51 -8.99 9.81
C ARG A 376 2.93 -8.43 9.87
N VAL A 377 3.12 -7.34 10.61
CA VAL A 377 4.43 -6.70 10.80
C VAL A 377 5.09 -7.08 12.13
N GLY A 378 4.31 -7.31 13.19
CA GLY A 378 4.82 -7.52 14.54
C GLY A 378 5.44 -6.25 15.12
N HIS A 379 4.67 -5.17 15.25
CA HIS A 379 5.18 -3.89 15.77
C HIS A 379 5.55 -4.03 17.24
N GLY A 380 6.83 -3.78 17.54
CA GLY A 380 7.36 -3.84 18.90
C GLY A 380 7.28 -5.21 19.58
N ASP A 381 7.10 -6.28 18.82
CA ASP A 381 7.06 -7.66 19.34
C ASP A 381 8.38 -8.39 19.03
N LYS A 382 9.01 -8.95 20.06
CA LYS A 382 10.27 -9.71 19.97
C LYS A 382 10.13 -11.09 19.31
N ASN A 383 8.92 -11.61 19.15
CA ASN A 383 8.66 -12.92 18.56
C ASN A 383 8.85 -12.89 17.03
N HIS A 384 10.11 -12.87 16.60
CA HIS A 384 10.49 -12.79 15.19
C HIS A 384 10.10 -14.01 14.36
N ALA A 385 9.77 -15.13 15.01
CA ALA A 385 9.41 -16.40 14.39
C ALA A 385 7.89 -16.59 14.21
N ASP A 386 7.10 -15.57 14.58
CA ASP A 386 5.64 -15.61 14.46
C ASP A 386 5.21 -15.91 13.00
N ALA A 387 4.47 -17.01 12.85
CA ALA A 387 4.00 -17.50 11.57
C ALA A 387 2.91 -16.62 10.94
N ASP A 388 2.38 -15.63 11.65
CA ASP A 388 1.45 -14.65 11.10
C ASP A 388 2.12 -13.43 10.43
N ARG A 389 3.45 -13.23 10.62
CA ARG A 389 4.17 -12.14 9.95
C ARG A 389 4.30 -12.42 8.46
N SER A 390 3.96 -11.45 7.61
CA SER A 390 3.99 -11.63 6.16
C SER A 390 3.97 -10.29 5.40
N PRO A 391 4.69 -10.16 4.28
CA PRO A 391 4.86 -8.90 3.56
C PRO A 391 3.68 -8.56 2.63
N VAL A 392 2.44 -8.76 3.06
CA VAL A 392 1.24 -8.61 2.22
C VAL A 392 1.08 -7.16 1.71
N PHE A 393 1.19 -6.17 2.60
CA PHE A 393 1.14 -4.77 2.21
C PHE A 393 2.37 -4.33 1.40
N LEU A 394 3.55 -4.89 1.68
CA LEU A 394 4.75 -4.65 0.87
C LEU A 394 4.55 -5.13 -0.58
N GLN A 395 3.97 -6.32 -0.79
CA GLN A 395 3.65 -6.82 -2.13
C GLN A 395 2.65 -5.91 -2.87
N PHE A 396 1.70 -5.31 -2.15
CA PHE A 396 0.79 -4.32 -2.74
C PHE A 396 1.55 -3.08 -3.21
N ILE A 397 2.40 -2.49 -2.35
CA ILE A 397 3.19 -1.32 -2.73
C ILE A 397 4.17 -1.64 -3.88
N ASP A 398 4.75 -2.84 -3.92
CA ASP A 398 5.53 -3.33 -5.06
C ASP A 398 4.68 -3.34 -6.33
N CYS A 399 3.49 -3.96 -6.31
CA CYS A 399 2.57 -3.94 -7.46
C CYS A 399 2.19 -2.51 -7.91
N VAL A 400 2.00 -1.58 -6.98
CA VAL A 400 1.78 -0.16 -7.29
C VAL A 400 3.00 0.43 -7.98
N TRP A 401 4.20 0.18 -7.46
CA TRP A 401 5.44 0.60 -8.09
C TRP A 401 5.57 0.06 -9.52
N GLN A 402 5.26 -1.22 -9.77
CA GLN A 402 5.25 -1.79 -11.12
C GLN A 402 4.33 -0.99 -12.07
N MET A 403 3.14 -0.59 -11.62
CA MET A 403 2.25 0.26 -12.41
C MET A 403 2.84 1.65 -12.65
N THR A 404 3.51 2.26 -11.66
CA THR A 404 4.19 3.56 -11.87
C THR A 404 5.33 3.46 -12.88
N ARG A 405 6.00 2.30 -13.00
CA ARG A 405 7.03 2.05 -14.02
C ARG A 405 6.44 1.96 -15.41
N GLN A 406 5.32 1.26 -15.57
CA GLN A 406 4.66 1.09 -16.87
C GLN A 406 3.86 2.34 -17.30
N PHE A 407 3.38 3.14 -16.35
CA PHE A 407 2.57 4.34 -16.57
C PHE A 407 3.16 5.57 -15.85
N PRO A 408 4.31 6.10 -16.31
CA PRO A 408 5.09 7.11 -15.58
C PRO A 408 4.38 8.46 -15.38
N THR A 409 3.29 8.72 -16.10
CA THR A 409 2.51 9.97 -16.00
C THR A 409 1.16 9.79 -15.31
N ALA A 410 0.76 8.56 -14.95
CA ALA A 410 -0.60 8.27 -14.49
C ALA A 410 -0.81 8.45 -12.99
N PHE A 411 0.28 8.54 -12.21
CA PHE A 411 0.26 8.66 -10.76
C PHE A 411 0.84 10.00 -10.32
N GLU A 412 0.12 10.70 -9.43
CA GLU A 412 0.56 11.98 -8.87
C GLU A 412 1.71 11.81 -7.89
N PHE A 413 1.77 10.67 -7.20
CA PHE A 413 2.87 10.34 -6.31
C PHE A 413 4.07 9.74 -7.06
N ASN A 414 5.26 9.95 -6.51
CA ASN A 414 6.52 9.38 -7.01
C ASN A 414 6.97 8.13 -6.23
N GLU A 415 8.11 7.55 -6.60
CA GLU A 415 8.68 6.38 -5.90
C GLU A 415 9.04 6.69 -4.43
N TYR A 416 9.49 7.91 -4.14
CA TYR A 416 9.87 8.31 -2.79
C TYR A 416 8.68 8.24 -1.83
N PHE A 417 7.48 8.64 -2.28
CA PHE A 417 6.24 8.46 -1.53
C PHE A 417 6.00 6.99 -1.14
N LEU A 418 6.13 6.06 -2.09
CA LEU A 418 5.93 4.62 -1.84
C LEU A 418 6.97 4.06 -0.86
N ILE A 419 8.24 4.46 -1.00
CA ILE A 419 9.32 4.07 -0.08
C ILE A 419 9.06 4.64 1.32
N THR A 420 8.64 5.91 1.44
CA THR A 420 8.30 6.56 2.71
C THR A 420 7.15 5.84 3.42
N ILE A 421 6.13 5.39 2.69
CA ILE A 421 5.07 4.55 3.25
C ILE A 421 5.65 3.26 3.83
N LEU A 422 6.56 2.57 3.13
CA LEU A 422 7.16 1.32 3.60
C LEU A 422 8.13 1.51 4.76
N ASP A 423 8.87 2.62 4.80
CA ASP A 423 9.70 2.97 5.95
C ASP A 423 8.83 3.22 7.19
N HIS A 424 7.71 3.94 7.01
CA HIS A 424 6.81 4.25 8.11
C HIS A 424 5.86 3.12 8.49
N LEU A 425 5.63 2.14 7.60
CA LEU A 425 5.01 0.86 7.93
C LEU A 425 5.73 0.20 9.12
N TYR A 426 7.07 0.21 9.11
CA TYR A 426 7.85 -0.41 10.19
C TYR A 426 8.17 0.54 11.34
N SER A 427 8.37 1.83 11.05
CA SER A 427 8.95 2.78 12.01
C SER A 427 8.19 2.91 13.32
N CYS A 428 6.86 2.73 13.29
CA CYS A 428 5.96 3.07 14.39
C CYS A 428 6.12 4.51 14.88
N LEU A 429 6.49 5.44 14.00
CA LEU A 429 6.48 6.89 14.25
C LEU A 429 5.05 7.45 14.25
N PHE A 430 4.22 6.93 13.36
CA PHE A 430 2.83 7.33 13.17
C PHE A 430 1.87 6.23 13.60
N GLY A 431 0.64 6.60 13.95
CA GLY A 431 -0.43 5.66 14.30
C GLY A 431 -1.06 4.96 13.10
N THR A 432 -0.80 5.43 11.88
CA THR A 432 -1.50 5.00 10.64
C THR A 432 -1.45 3.49 10.43
N PHE A 433 -0.34 2.81 10.70
CA PHE A 433 -0.23 1.36 10.48
C PHE A 433 -0.26 0.51 11.76
N LEU A 434 -0.75 1.06 12.88
CA LEU A 434 -0.90 0.32 14.14
C LEU A 434 -2.23 -0.45 14.21
N CYS A 435 -2.39 -1.35 15.18
CA CYS A 435 -3.60 -2.16 15.38
C CYS A 435 -3.94 -3.10 14.20
N SER A 436 -5.08 -3.80 14.28
CA SER A 436 -5.52 -4.80 13.29
C SER A 436 -6.93 -4.59 12.72
N SER A 437 -7.70 -3.62 13.21
CA SER A 437 -9.02 -3.27 12.68
C SER A 437 -9.39 -1.83 13.02
N GLU A 438 -10.40 -1.27 12.34
CA GLU A 438 -10.97 0.05 12.65
C GLU A 438 -11.43 0.12 14.12
N GLN A 439 -12.17 -0.89 14.60
CA GLN A 439 -12.63 -0.96 15.99
C GLN A 439 -11.48 -0.81 17.00
N GLN A 440 -10.36 -1.50 16.77
CA GLN A 440 -9.20 -1.40 17.66
C GLN A 440 -8.61 0.02 17.65
N ARG A 441 -8.51 0.66 16.49
CA ARG A 441 -7.98 2.03 16.37
C ARG A 441 -8.86 3.06 17.07
N VAL A 442 -10.19 2.87 17.00
CA VAL A 442 -11.17 3.68 17.72
C VAL A 442 -11.02 3.48 19.23
N LYS A 443 -10.94 2.22 19.69
CA LYS A 443 -10.74 1.88 21.11
C LYS A 443 -9.45 2.48 21.68
N GLU A 444 -8.36 2.42 20.92
CA GLU A 444 -7.09 3.03 21.31
C GLU A 444 -7.07 4.56 21.17
N SER A 445 -8.08 5.14 20.50
CA SER A 445 -8.19 6.56 20.20
C SER A 445 -6.97 7.10 19.43
N LEU A 446 -6.48 6.34 18.44
CA LEU A 446 -5.29 6.71 17.66
C LEU A 446 -5.35 8.13 17.08
N PRO A 447 -6.48 8.61 16.51
CA PRO A 447 -6.57 9.97 15.97
C PRO A 447 -6.30 11.09 16.97
N LYS A 448 -6.46 10.81 18.28
CA LYS A 448 -6.22 11.78 19.36
C LYS A 448 -4.86 11.59 20.04
N LYS A 449 -4.29 10.39 19.98
CA LYS A 449 -3.08 10.01 20.74
C LYS A 449 -1.82 9.87 19.89
N THR A 450 -1.95 9.88 18.57
CA THR A 450 -0.85 9.66 17.64
C THR A 450 -1.00 10.56 16.41
N VAL A 451 0.12 10.83 15.74
CA VAL A 451 0.12 11.56 14.47
C VAL A 451 -0.15 10.60 13.31
N SER A 452 -0.86 11.04 12.28
CA SER A 452 -1.05 10.30 11.04
C SER A 452 0.15 10.47 10.11
N LEU A 453 0.56 9.43 9.38
CA LEU A 453 1.56 9.53 8.32
C LEU A 453 1.18 10.59 7.28
N TRP A 454 -0.11 10.71 6.98
CA TRP A 454 -0.61 11.66 5.98
C TRP A 454 -0.47 13.11 6.44
N SER A 455 -0.40 13.36 7.76
CA SER A 455 -0.05 14.70 8.28
C SER A 455 1.34 15.13 7.83
N TYR A 456 2.30 14.21 7.95
CA TYR A 456 3.67 14.44 7.52
C TYR A 456 3.78 14.57 6.00
N ILE A 457 3.18 13.63 5.25
CA ILE A 457 3.26 13.63 3.78
C ILE A 457 2.63 14.87 3.17
N ASN A 458 1.38 15.18 3.54
CA ASN A 458 0.64 16.30 2.94
C ASN A 458 1.18 17.68 3.32
N SER A 459 2.04 17.77 4.35
CA SER A 459 2.69 19.02 4.72
C SER A 459 3.94 19.36 3.88
N GLN A 460 4.35 18.46 2.98
CA GLN A 460 5.53 18.62 2.12
C GLN A 460 5.35 17.84 0.80
N LEU A 461 4.22 18.08 0.12
CA LEU A 461 3.83 17.39 -1.12
C LEU A 461 4.88 17.47 -2.23
N GLU A 462 5.71 18.51 -2.25
CA GLU A 462 6.78 18.69 -3.23
C GLU A 462 7.79 17.52 -3.27
N ASP A 463 8.07 16.87 -2.13
CA ASP A 463 8.95 15.68 -2.05
C ASP A 463 8.34 14.47 -2.72
N PHE A 464 7.01 14.41 -2.73
CA PHE A 464 6.23 13.22 -3.06
C PHE A 464 5.54 13.32 -4.41
N THR A 465 5.52 14.50 -5.02
CA THR A 465 4.85 14.74 -6.29
C THR A 465 5.70 14.27 -7.46
N ASN A 466 5.06 13.61 -8.41
CA ASN A 466 5.59 13.25 -9.71
C ASN A 466 5.42 14.44 -10.67
N PRO A 467 6.51 15.07 -11.16
CA PRO A 467 6.42 16.22 -12.06
C PRO A 467 5.79 15.87 -13.41
N LEU A 468 5.82 14.60 -13.79
CA LEU A 468 5.26 14.08 -15.04
C LEU A 468 3.78 13.71 -14.94
N TYR A 469 3.17 13.85 -13.76
CA TYR A 469 1.77 13.53 -13.59
C TYR A 469 0.88 14.35 -14.52
N VAL A 470 0.00 13.64 -15.22
CA VAL A 470 -1.06 14.19 -16.05
C VAL A 470 -2.38 13.64 -15.55
N SER A 471 -3.29 14.55 -15.23
CA SER A 471 -4.65 14.19 -14.82
C SER A 471 -5.44 13.73 -16.05
N TYR A 472 -5.49 12.42 -16.26
CA TYR A 472 -6.40 11.80 -17.23
C TYR A 472 -7.70 11.44 -16.53
N SER A 473 -8.75 12.24 -16.75
CA SER A 473 -10.11 11.84 -16.36
C SER A 473 -10.52 10.60 -17.16
N ASN A 474 -10.93 9.53 -16.47
CA ASN A 474 -11.57 8.32 -17.02
C ASN A 474 -10.70 7.36 -17.85
N HIS A 475 -9.37 7.36 -17.70
CA HIS A 475 -8.53 6.37 -18.39
C HIS A 475 -8.21 5.15 -17.50
N VAL A 476 -8.66 3.96 -17.89
CA VAL A 476 -8.34 2.70 -17.19
C VAL A 476 -6.92 2.23 -17.52
N LEU A 477 -6.15 1.84 -16.50
CA LEU A 477 -4.80 1.29 -16.68
C LEU A 477 -4.81 -0.23 -16.78
N TYR A 478 -4.18 -0.77 -17.83
CA TYR A 478 -4.00 -2.22 -18.02
C TYR A 478 -2.50 -2.58 -18.01
N PRO A 479 -1.89 -2.81 -16.83
CA PRO A 479 -0.49 -3.19 -16.76
C PRO A 479 -0.24 -4.58 -17.36
N VAL A 480 0.93 -4.80 -17.93
CA VAL A 480 1.34 -6.11 -18.43
C VAL A 480 1.91 -6.93 -17.28
N ALA A 481 1.11 -7.88 -16.77
CA ALA A 481 1.52 -8.85 -15.74
C ALA A 481 2.34 -10.01 -16.36
N SER A 482 3.58 -9.73 -16.76
CA SER A 482 4.50 -10.70 -17.37
C SER A 482 5.89 -10.58 -16.77
N MET A 483 6.59 -11.71 -16.60
CA MET A 483 7.98 -11.73 -16.12
C MET A 483 8.95 -10.89 -16.97
N ARG A 484 8.58 -10.56 -18.22
CA ARG A 484 9.36 -9.69 -19.12
C ARG A 484 9.13 -8.18 -18.92
N HIS A 485 8.09 -7.81 -18.19
CA HIS A 485 7.67 -6.41 -17.98
C HIS A 485 7.73 -6.00 -16.51
N LEU A 486 7.80 -6.98 -15.61
CA LEU A 486 7.98 -6.73 -14.18
C LEU A 486 9.47 -6.65 -13.86
N GLU A 487 9.84 -5.66 -13.08
CA GLU A 487 11.21 -5.41 -12.65
C GLU A 487 11.35 -5.76 -11.17
N LEU A 488 12.52 -6.19 -10.71
CA LEU A 488 12.79 -6.16 -9.28
C LEU A 488 12.93 -4.70 -8.84
N TRP A 489 12.22 -4.29 -7.80
CA TRP A 489 12.27 -2.92 -7.29
C TRP A 489 13.59 -2.60 -6.57
N VAL A 490 14.63 -2.31 -7.36
CA VAL A 490 15.98 -2.01 -6.88
C VAL A 490 15.98 -0.87 -5.86
N GLY A 491 15.18 0.18 -6.13
CA GLY A 491 15.02 1.35 -5.27
C GLY A 491 14.55 1.05 -3.84
N TYR A 492 13.95 -0.12 -3.60
CA TYR A 492 13.57 -0.58 -2.27
C TYR A 492 14.43 -1.75 -1.78
N TYR A 493 14.53 -2.84 -2.56
CA TYR A 493 15.16 -4.10 -2.12
C TYR A 493 16.69 -4.03 -2.03
N ILE A 494 17.34 -3.12 -2.77
CA ILE A 494 18.81 -3.07 -2.89
C ILE A 494 19.36 -1.67 -2.58
N ARG A 495 18.54 -0.82 -1.95
CA ARG A 495 18.85 0.60 -1.68
C ARG A 495 19.99 0.83 -0.67
N TRP A 496 20.56 -0.21 -0.08
CA TRP A 496 21.60 -0.08 0.93
C TRP A 496 23.02 -0.06 0.37
N ASN A 497 23.22 -0.61 -0.83
CA ASN A 497 24.52 -0.59 -1.48
C ASN A 497 24.83 0.83 -2.00
N PRO A 498 25.85 1.54 -1.47
CA PRO A 498 26.17 2.90 -1.90
C PRO A 498 26.53 3.00 -3.39
N ARG A 499 26.99 1.91 -4.01
CA ARG A 499 27.36 1.87 -5.43
C ARG A 499 26.15 1.78 -6.37
N MET A 500 24.99 1.37 -5.84
CA MET A 500 23.74 1.24 -6.59
C MET A 500 22.82 2.43 -6.37
N LYS A 501 23.21 3.39 -5.51
CA LYS A 501 22.47 4.63 -5.33
C LYS A 501 22.80 5.60 -6.47
N PRO A 502 21.80 6.32 -7.00
CA PRO A 502 22.07 7.47 -7.85
C PRO A 502 22.93 8.49 -7.09
N GLN A 503 23.79 9.22 -7.80
CA GLN A 503 24.65 10.26 -7.19
C GLN A 503 23.81 11.31 -6.45
N GLU A 504 22.64 11.65 -7.00
CA GLU A 504 21.66 12.55 -6.39
C GLU A 504 20.31 11.85 -6.22
N PRO A 505 19.61 12.04 -5.09
CA PRO A 505 18.28 11.47 -4.90
C PRO A 505 17.29 11.95 -5.97
N VAL A 506 16.59 11.02 -6.62
CA VAL A 506 15.68 11.31 -7.75
C VAL A 506 14.59 12.32 -7.38
N HIS A 507 14.07 12.28 -6.15
CA HIS A 507 13.05 13.21 -5.68
C HIS A 507 13.54 14.67 -5.59
N ASN A 508 14.84 14.90 -5.35
CA ASN A 508 15.41 16.25 -5.37
C ASN A 508 15.34 16.84 -6.79
N ARG A 509 15.71 16.03 -7.78
CA ARG A 509 15.54 16.40 -9.20
C ARG A 509 14.07 16.64 -9.55
N TYR A 510 13.14 15.89 -8.95
CA TYR A 510 11.71 16.10 -9.16
C TYR A 510 11.24 17.44 -8.61
N LYS A 511 11.72 17.87 -7.44
CA LYS A 511 11.46 19.22 -6.91
C LYS A 511 11.94 20.31 -7.87
N GLU A 512 13.14 20.17 -8.42
CA GLU A 512 13.67 21.11 -9.41
C GLU A 512 12.80 21.15 -10.67
N LEU A 513 12.34 19.99 -11.15
CA LEU A 513 11.44 19.91 -12.30
C LEU A 513 10.08 20.55 -12.01
N LEU A 514 9.54 20.39 -10.79
CA LEU A 514 8.30 21.06 -10.37
C LEU A 514 8.47 22.58 -10.33
N ALA A 515 9.58 23.07 -9.75
CA ALA A 515 9.89 24.49 -9.72
C ALA A 515 10.04 25.05 -11.15
N LYS A 516 10.73 24.34 -12.04
CA LYS A 516 10.88 24.75 -13.44
C LYS A 516 9.56 24.74 -14.19
N ARG A 517 8.71 23.74 -13.96
CA ARG A 517 7.36 23.66 -14.53
C ARG A 517 6.52 24.87 -14.09
N ALA A 518 6.56 25.23 -12.81
CA ALA A 518 5.83 26.39 -12.29
C ALA A 518 6.32 27.71 -12.92
N GLU A 519 7.63 27.89 -13.07
CA GLU A 519 8.23 29.05 -13.74
C GLU A 519 7.78 29.16 -15.20
N LEU A 520 7.84 28.05 -15.95
CA LEU A 520 7.44 28.00 -17.35
C LEU A 520 5.93 28.24 -17.51
N GLN A 521 5.10 27.68 -16.63
CA GLN A 521 3.66 27.87 -16.64
C GLN A 521 3.30 29.36 -16.44
N LYS A 522 3.93 30.01 -15.47
CA LYS A 522 3.76 31.46 -15.24
C LYS A 522 4.13 32.28 -16.48
N LYS A 523 5.25 31.94 -17.14
CA LYS A 523 5.68 32.62 -18.37
C LYS A 523 4.71 32.43 -19.52
N VAL A 524 4.11 31.24 -19.65
CA VAL A 524 3.06 30.98 -20.65
C VAL A 524 1.83 31.84 -20.37
N GLU A 525 1.37 31.93 -19.13
CA GLU A 525 0.23 32.76 -18.74
C GLU A 525 0.50 34.26 -18.99
N GLU A 526 1.71 34.74 -18.70
CA GLU A 526 2.12 36.12 -19.00
C GLU A 526 2.10 36.40 -20.51
N LEU A 527 2.69 35.53 -21.33
CA LEU A 527 2.69 35.67 -22.79
C LEU A 527 1.27 35.59 -23.37
N GLN A 528 0.41 34.72 -22.83
CA GLN A 528 -0.99 34.65 -23.24
C GLN A 528 -1.74 35.96 -22.95
N ARG A 529 -1.54 36.55 -21.76
CA ARG A 529 -2.11 37.88 -21.43
C ARG A 529 -1.59 38.97 -22.37
N GLU A 530 -0.31 38.96 -22.71
CA GLU A 530 0.27 39.91 -23.68
C GLU A 530 -0.37 39.78 -25.06
N ILE A 531 -0.59 38.55 -25.54
CA ILE A 531 -1.27 38.29 -26.81
C ILE A 531 -2.71 38.80 -26.77
N THR A 532 -3.47 38.53 -25.70
CA THR A 532 -4.85 39.02 -25.52
C THR A 532 -4.93 40.55 -25.46
N ASN A 533 -3.96 41.21 -24.83
CA ASN A 533 -3.90 42.68 -24.77
C ASN A 533 -3.52 43.30 -26.12
N ARG A 534 -2.69 42.62 -26.92
CA ARG A 534 -2.36 43.06 -28.29
C ARG A 534 -3.52 42.86 -29.27
N SER A 535 -4.30 41.78 -29.13
CA SER A 535 -5.46 41.55 -29.99
C SER A 535 -6.60 42.54 -29.71
N THR A 536 -6.84 42.88 -28.45
CA THR A 536 -7.84 43.91 -28.06
C THR A 536 -7.44 45.33 -28.48
N SER A 537 -6.17 45.70 -28.39
CA SER A 537 -5.70 47.01 -28.90
C SER A 537 -5.70 47.10 -30.44
N SER A 538 -5.64 45.97 -31.15
CA SER A 538 -5.76 45.95 -32.62
C SER A 538 -7.20 46.05 -33.12
N SER A 539 -8.21 45.61 -32.35
CA SER A 539 -9.63 45.80 -32.71
C SER A 539 -10.13 47.22 -32.48
N GLU A 540 -9.55 47.96 -31.52
CA GLU A 540 -9.86 49.38 -31.29
C GLU A 540 -9.30 50.32 -32.38
N ARG A 541 -8.31 49.88 -33.17
CA ARG A 541 -7.78 50.65 -34.31
C ARG A 541 -8.52 50.41 -35.64
N ALA A 542 -9.49 49.49 -35.69
CA ALA A 542 -10.30 49.22 -36.88
C ALA A 542 -11.62 50.03 -36.92
N GLY A 543 -11.77 51.04 -36.07
CA GLY A 543 -12.96 51.90 -35.99
C GLY A 543 -12.80 53.27 -36.67
N SER A 544 -13.22 53.34 -37.95
CA SER A 544 -13.81 54.50 -38.66
C SER A 544 -12.88 55.56 -39.32
N PRO A 545 -13.35 56.32 -40.35
CA PRO A 545 -14.67 56.31 -40.99
C PRO A 545 -14.67 56.12 -42.53
N ALA A 546 -15.88 55.88 -43.04
CA ALA A 546 -16.25 55.85 -44.44
C ALA A 546 -15.72 57.04 -45.26
N GLN A 547 -15.15 56.74 -46.44
CA GLN A 547 -15.16 57.66 -47.57
C GLN A 547 -16.11 57.13 -48.64
N CYS A 548 -17.13 57.95 -48.89
CA CYS A 548 -18.13 57.80 -49.91
C CYS A 548 -17.49 57.99 -51.30
N VAL A 549 -17.58 56.97 -52.16
CA VAL A 549 -17.39 57.12 -53.61
C VAL A 549 -18.50 56.32 -54.30
N THR A 550 -19.36 57.04 -55.02
CA THR A 550 -20.47 56.54 -55.84
C THR A 550 -19.96 56.01 -57.20
N PRO A 551 -20.79 55.29 -57.98
CA PRO A 551 -20.35 54.19 -58.84
C PRO A 551 -19.99 54.62 -60.27
N VAL A 552 -19.12 53.84 -60.93
CA VAL A 552 -18.99 53.85 -62.38
C VAL A 552 -19.28 52.44 -62.92
N GLN A 553 -20.38 52.35 -63.67
CA GLN A 553 -20.69 51.22 -64.56
C GLN A 553 -19.87 51.31 -65.84
N THR A 554 -19.29 50.17 -66.27
CA THR A 554 -19.17 49.69 -67.67
C THR A 554 -18.62 48.26 -67.60
N VAL A 555 -19.42 47.21 -67.83
CA VAL A 555 -19.60 46.50 -69.12
C VAL A 555 -18.27 46.28 -69.85
N VAL A 556 -17.71 45.07 -69.78
CA VAL A 556 -17.88 43.94 -70.74
C VAL A 556 -17.71 42.64 -69.95
#